data_AF-T1C8T7-F1
#
_entry.id   AF-T1C8T7-F1
#
_cell.length_a   1.000
_cell.length_b   1.000
_cell.length_c   1.000
_cell.angle_alpha   90.00
_cell.angle_beta   90.00
_cell.angle_gamma   90.00
#
_symmetry.space_group_name_H-M   'P 1'
#
loop_
_entity.id
_entity.type
_entity.pdbx_description
1 polymer ?
#
loop_
_entity_poly.entity_id
_entity_poly.type
_entity_poly.pdbx_seq_one_letter_code
_entity_poly.pdbx_strand_id
1 'polypeptide(L)' 'STARAKGKYVGICGQGPSDHPDLADWLMDQGIESMSLNPDTVVDTWLRLAKRKR' A
#
# COMPACT_ATOMS: atom_id res chain seq x y z
N SER A 1 2.82 13.14 6.71
CA SER A 1 4.06 13.00 5.93
C SER A 1 4.39 14.31 5.21
N THR A 2 5.67 14.60 4.97
CA THR A 2 6.13 15.82 4.29
C THR A 2 5.53 15.99 2.88
N ALA A 3 5.39 14.88 2.14
CA ALA A 3 4.78 14.88 0.81
C ALA A 3 3.31 15.32 0.86
N ARG A 4 2.50 14.71 1.72
CA ARG A 4 1.08 15.08 1.89
C ARG A 4 0.91 16.52 2.39
N ALA A 5 1.75 16.98 3.32
CA ALA A 5 1.74 18.37 3.79
C ALA A 5 2.03 19.38 2.66
N LYS A 6 2.73 18.95 1.60
CA LYS A 6 3.01 19.75 0.40
C LYS A 6 2.04 19.46 -0.76
N GLY A 7 0.97 18.70 -0.52
CA GLY A 7 0.03 18.28 -1.57
C GLY A 7 0.68 17.43 -2.67
N LYS A 8 1.73 16.68 -2.32
CA LYS A 8 2.45 15.79 -3.24
C LYS A 8 2.10 14.34 -2.96
N TYR A 9 1.93 13.59 -4.04
CA TYR A 9 1.69 12.15 -4.04
C TYR A 9 2.82 11.37 -3.35
N VAL A 10 2.46 10.33 -2.62
CA VAL A 10 3.40 9.38 -1.99
C VAL A 10 3.06 7.93 -2.33
N GLY A 11 4.06 7.22 -2.85
CA GLY A 11 3.98 5.80 -3.16
C GLY A 11 5.21 5.05 -2.67
N ILE A 12 5.09 3.72 -2.57
CA ILE A 12 6.20 2.82 -2.21
C ILE A 12 6.39 1.77 -3.30
N CYS A 13 7.64 1.38 -3.53
CA CYS A 13 8.01 0.26 -4.39
C CYS A 13 8.71 -0.84 -3.57
N GLY A 14 8.53 -2.09 -3.98
CA GLY A 14 9.16 -3.25 -3.36
C GLY A 14 8.15 -4.35 -3.00
N GLN A 15 8.64 -5.54 -2.71
CA GLN A 15 7.79 -6.70 -2.37
C GLN A 15 7.33 -6.73 -0.91
N GLY A 16 7.88 -5.85 -0.06
CA GLY A 16 7.52 -5.79 1.37
C GLY A 16 6.02 -5.79 1.66
N PRO A 17 5.17 -5.01 0.97
CA PRO A 17 3.72 -5.04 1.20
C PRO A 17 3.04 -6.35 0.76
N SER A 18 3.60 -7.06 -0.22
CA SER A 18 3.12 -8.38 -0.64
C SER A 18 3.54 -9.47 0.35
N ASP A 19 4.81 -9.45 0.76
CA ASP A 19 5.43 -10.47 1.63
C ASP A 19 5.01 -10.32 3.10
N HIS A 20 4.76 -9.08 3.53
CA HIS A 20 4.34 -8.70 4.87
C HIS A 20 3.02 -7.95 4.79
N PRO A 21 1.89 -8.67 4.80
CA PRO A 21 0.60 -8.01 4.60
C PRO A 21 0.17 -7.08 5.75
N ASP A 22 0.74 -7.26 6.94
CA ASP A 22 0.65 -6.32 8.07
C ASP A 22 1.35 -4.98 7.77
N LEU A 23 2.44 -5.00 7.00
CA LEU A 23 3.06 -3.78 6.48
C LEU A 23 2.14 -3.07 5.49
N ALA A 24 1.49 -3.80 4.57
CA ALA A 24 0.53 -3.20 3.64
C ALA A 24 -0.65 -2.55 4.38
N ASP A 25 -1.15 -3.23 5.41
CA ASP A 25 -2.20 -2.74 6.29
C ASP A 25 -1.77 -1.44 7.01
N TRP A 26 -0.57 -1.42 7.58
CA TRP A 26 -0.03 -0.23 8.24
C TRP A 26 0.19 0.93 7.26
N LEU A 27 0.68 0.66 6.05
CA LEU A 27 0.89 1.69 5.02
C LEU A 27 -0.43 2.34 4.58
N MET A 28 -1.51 1.55 4.50
CA MET A 28 -2.85 2.07 4.26
C MET A 28 -3.32 2.98 5.39
N ASP A 29 -3.07 2.60 6.65
CA ASP A 29 -3.40 3.41 7.84
C ASP A 29 -2.58 4.72 7.88
N GLN A 30 -1.35 4.73 7.35
CA GLN A 30 -0.54 5.95 7.16
C GLN A 30 -1.06 6.85 6.01
N GLY A 31 -1.99 6.33 5.20
CA GLY A 31 -2.57 7.02 4.05
C GLY A 31 -1.61 7.11 2.87
N ILE A 32 -0.94 6.00 2.53
CA ILE A 32 -0.21 5.88 1.27
C ILE A 32 -1.18 5.95 0.08
N GLU A 33 -0.76 6.60 -1.01
CA GLU A 33 -1.62 6.79 -2.18
C GLU A 33 -1.40 5.68 -3.23
N SER A 34 -0.24 5.01 -3.21
CA SER A 34 0.03 3.88 -4.08
C SER A 34 1.07 2.89 -3.57
N MET A 35 0.97 1.67 -4.11
CA MET A 35 1.95 0.60 -3.90
C MET A 35 2.24 -0.06 -5.24
N SER A 36 3.53 -0.14 -5.59
CA SER A 36 4.02 -0.83 -6.79
C SER A 36 4.51 -2.22 -6.42
N LEU A 37 3.74 -3.24 -6.82
CA LEU A 37 3.98 -4.65 -6.52
C LEU A 37 4.23 -5.44 -7.82
N ASN A 38 4.70 -6.68 -7.68
CA ASN A 38 4.87 -7.53 -8.85
C ASN A 38 3.48 -7.98 -9.35
N PRO A 39 3.31 -8.23 -10.67
CA PRO A 39 2.01 -8.58 -11.25
C PRO A 39 1.39 -9.88 -10.70
N ASP A 40 2.23 -10.80 -10.23
CA ASP A 40 1.83 -12.05 -9.58
C ASP A 40 1.24 -11.82 -8.17
N THR A 41 1.73 -10.83 -7.43
CA THR A 41 1.30 -10.55 -6.04
C THR A 41 0.31 -9.40 -5.91
N VAL A 42 0.13 -8.58 -6.96
CA VAL A 42 -0.74 -7.39 -6.90
C VAL A 42 -2.21 -7.73 -6.68
N VAL A 43 -2.71 -8.81 -7.31
CA VAL A 43 -4.12 -9.19 -7.22
C VAL A 43 -4.48 -9.67 -5.82
N ASP A 44 -3.67 -10.54 -5.24
CA ASP A 44 -3.89 -11.08 -3.89
C ASP A 44 -3.82 -9.98 -2.83
N THR A 45 -2.81 -9.10 -2.94
CA THR A 45 -2.65 -7.95 -2.04
C THR A 45 -3.85 -7.01 -2.15
N TRP A 46 -4.32 -6.73 -3.37
CA TRP A 46 -5.48 -5.85 -3.57
C TRP A 46 -6.77 -6.46 -3.03
N LEU A 47 -7.05 -7.73 -3.32
CA LEU A 47 -8.24 -8.41 -2.80
C LEU A 47 -8.27 -8.47 -1.27
N ARG A 48 -7.10 -8.65 -0.64
CA ARG A 48 -6.97 -8.59 0.82
C ARG A 48 -7.30 -7.19 1.35
N LEU A 49 -6.66 -6.16 0.82
CA LEU A 49 -6.86 -4.78 1.27
C LEU A 49 -8.30 -4.30 1.03
N ALA A 50 -8.93 -4.73 -0.06
CA ALA A 50 -10.32 -4.42 -0.37
C ALA A 50 -11.29 -4.98 0.70
N LYS A 51 -11.01 -6.17 1.25
CA LYS A 51 -11.83 -6.77 2.34
C LYS A 51 -11.72 -6.02 3.66
N ARG A 52 -10.69 -5.19 3.85
CA ARG A 52 -10.43 -4.44 5.09
C ARG A 52 -11.29 -3.17 5.20
N LYS A 53 -11.76 -2.61 4.07
CA LYS A 53 -12.66 -1.45 4.07
C LYS A 53 -14.07 -1.88 4.51
N ARG A 54 -14.39 -1.66 5.79
CA ARG A 54 -15.76 -1.54 6.32
C ARG A 54 -16.00 -0.13 6.83
#